data_AF-A0A7C4XA19-F1
#
_entry.id   AF-A0A7C4XA19-F1
#
_cell.length_a   1.000
_cell.length_b   1.000
_cell.length_c   1.000
_cell.angle_alpha   90.00
_cell.angle_beta   90.00
_cell.angle_gamma   90.00
#
_symmetry.space_group_name_H-M   'P 1'
#
loop_
_entity.id
_entity.type
_entity.pdbx_description
1 polymer ?
#
loop_
_entity_poly.entity_id
_entity_poly.type
_entity_poly.pdbx_seq_one_letter_code
_entity_poly.pdbx_strand_id
1 'polypeptide(L)'
;MEKAVYRILDANFNRAREALRGMEEYCRFVLNNSTLSGRVKALRHVLCQTVAQLEQGKLLCSRDSQHDVGQALRFEGQMKRVTLEDCFVASAKRITEALRAMAEVGQTISPSLYDAFEKLRFEAYTLEKDIYITGFGYLRMKKVRLYVLLTV
;
A
#
# COMPACT_ATOMS: atom_id res chain seq x y z
N MET A 1 -9.47 -17.45 -19.97
CA MET A 1 -9.78 -16.15 -19.32
C MET A 1 -9.74 -16.25 -17.82
N GLU A 2 -10.40 -17.24 -17.21
CA GLU A 2 -10.45 -17.42 -15.74
C GLU A 2 -9.06 -17.45 -15.07
N LYS A 3 -8.09 -18.21 -15.63
CA LYS A 3 -6.70 -18.24 -15.13
C LYS A 3 -5.99 -16.88 -15.15
N ALA A 4 -6.31 -16.00 -16.12
CA ALA A 4 -5.71 -14.68 -16.23
C ALA A 4 -6.23 -13.71 -15.15
N VAL A 5 -7.54 -13.79 -14.82
CA VAL A 5 -8.15 -13.01 -13.73
C VAL A 5 -7.45 -13.31 -12.41
N TYR A 6 -7.29 -14.58 -12.06
CA TYR A 6 -6.59 -14.97 -10.82
C TYR A 6 -5.10 -14.58 -10.82
N ARG A 7 -4.40 -14.65 -11.96
CA ARG A 7 -3.00 -14.16 -12.07
C ARG A 7 -2.90 -12.67 -11.77
N ILE A 8 -3.80 -11.87 -12.33
CA ILE A 8 -3.80 -10.42 -12.12
C ILE A 8 -4.11 -10.09 -10.66
N LEU A 9 -5.06 -10.80 -10.04
CA LEU A 9 -5.38 -10.64 -8.62
C LEU A 9 -4.21 -11.03 -7.70
N ASP A 10 -3.54 -12.16 -7.95
CA ASP A 10 -2.37 -12.59 -7.16
C ASP A 10 -1.22 -11.59 -7.24
N ALA A 11 -0.90 -11.13 -8.46
CA ALA A 11 0.17 -10.16 -8.69
C ALA A 11 -0.10 -8.83 -7.96
N ASN A 12 -1.33 -8.29 -8.06
CA ASN A 12 -1.68 -7.04 -7.40
C ASN A 12 -1.86 -7.21 -5.88
N PHE A 13 -2.32 -8.37 -5.41
CA PHE A 13 -2.34 -8.68 -3.98
C PHE A 13 -0.93 -8.67 -3.38
N ASN A 14 0.06 -9.25 -4.07
CA ASN A 14 1.45 -9.19 -3.60
C ASN A 14 1.98 -7.74 -3.56
N ARG A 15 1.76 -6.97 -4.63
CA ARG A 15 2.16 -5.54 -4.68
C ARG A 15 1.51 -4.71 -3.58
N ALA A 16 0.21 -4.93 -3.31
CA ALA A 16 -0.52 -4.28 -2.24
C ALA A 16 0.06 -4.64 -0.86
N ARG A 17 0.35 -5.91 -0.62
CA ARG A 17 0.98 -6.35 0.64
C ARG A 17 2.36 -5.75 0.87
N GLU A 18 3.20 -5.73 -0.14
CA GLU A 18 4.54 -5.12 -0.07
C GLU A 18 4.46 -3.62 0.18
N ALA A 19 3.53 -2.92 -0.49
CA ALA A 19 3.29 -1.50 -0.27
C ALA A 19 2.84 -1.21 1.16
N LEU A 20 1.85 -1.96 1.69
CA LEU A 20 1.40 -1.83 3.08
C LEU A 20 2.53 -2.14 4.07
N ARG A 21 3.39 -3.11 3.76
CA ARG A 21 4.56 -3.41 4.59
C ARG A 21 5.53 -2.23 4.66
N GLY A 22 5.82 -1.60 3.52
CA GLY A 22 6.65 -0.39 3.47
C GLY A 22 6.06 0.77 4.27
N MET A 23 4.75 1.00 4.17
CA MET A 23 4.05 2.00 4.99
C MET A 23 4.12 1.69 6.49
N GLU A 24 3.95 0.41 6.87
CA GLU A 24 4.02 -0.05 8.27
C GLU A 24 5.42 0.20 8.84
N GLU A 25 6.46 -0.17 8.09
CA GLU A 25 7.87 0.01 8.48
C GLU A 25 8.24 1.50 8.59
N TYR A 26 7.77 2.35 7.68
CA TYR A 26 7.95 3.79 7.80
C TYR A 26 7.33 4.33 9.11
N CYS A 27 6.10 3.93 9.42
CA CYS A 27 5.45 4.35 10.67
C CYS A 27 6.20 3.86 11.92
N ARG A 28 6.76 2.65 11.87
CA ARG A 28 7.49 2.05 13.00
C ARG A 28 8.85 2.68 13.21
N PHE A 29 9.64 2.79 12.15
CA PHE A 29 11.07 3.09 12.28
C PHE A 29 11.40 4.56 12.02
N VAL A 30 10.61 5.26 11.21
CA VAL A 30 10.82 6.70 10.95
C VAL A 30 9.98 7.53 11.92
N LEU A 31 8.69 7.24 12.02
CA LEU A 31 7.78 8.03 12.86
C LEU A 31 7.71 7.58 14.32
N ASN A 32 8.14 6.35 14.62
CA ASN A 32 7.98 5.72 15.94
C ASN A 32 6.53 5.83 16.48
N ASN A 33 5.54 5.70 15.58
CA ASN A 33 4.12 5.89 15.90
C ASN A 33 3.39 4.54 15.86
N SER A 34 3.11 3.99 17.04
CA SER A 34 2.43 2.70 17.21
C SER A 34 0.99 2.72 16.70
N THR A 35 0.27 3.83 16.87
CA THR A 35 -1.11 3.99 16.40
C THR A 35 -1.21 3.91 14.88
N LEU A 36 -0.38 4.68 14.15
CA LEU A 36 -0.36 4.66 12.69
C LEU A 36 0.12 3.30 12.16
N SER A 37 1.15 2.73 12.76
CA SER A 37 1.61 1.37 12.42
C SER A 37 0.51 0.32 12.62
N GLY A 38 -0.24 0.40 13.73
CA GLY A 38 -1.36 -0.49 14.02
C GLY A 38 -2.47 -0.39 12.98
N ARG A 39 -2.79 0.84 12.53
CA ARG A 39 -3.77 1.07 11.46
C ARG A 39 -3.33 0.47 10.12
N VAL A 40 -2.06 0.62 9.74
CA VAL A 40 -1.52 -0.02 8.52
C VAL A 40 -1.58 -1.55 8.63
N LYS A 41 -1.22 -2.10 9.80
CA LYS A 41 -1.29 -3.54 10.07
C LYS A 41 -2.73 -4.06 9.98
N ALA A 42 -3.70 -3.32 10.51
CA ALA A 42 -5.12 -3.66 10.44
C ALA A 42 -5.60 -3.66 8.98
N LEU A 43 -5.28 -2.63 8.20
CA LEU A 43 -5.62 -2.57 6.77
C LEU A 43 -5.04 -3.78 6.00
N ARG A 44 -3.79 -4.15 6.30
CA ARG A 44 -3.15 -5.37 5.73
C ARG A 44 -3.86 -6.65 6.13
N HIS A 45 -4.36 -6.74 7.36
CA HIS A 45 -5.14 -7.89 7.82
C HIS A 45 -6.47 -8.00 7.08
N VAL A 46 -7.21 -6.89 6.96
CA VAL A 46 -8.48 -6.86 6.22
C VAL A 46 -8.25 -7.24 4.75
N LEU A 47 -7.22 -6.70 4.09
CA LEU A 47 -6.86 -7.09 2.72
C LEU A 47 -6.64 -8.61 2.59
N CYS A 48 -5.87 -9.21 3.50
CA CYS A 48 -5.63 -10.65 3.50
C CYS A 48 -6.94 -11.44 3.70
N GLN A 49 -7.84 -10.97 4.56
CA GLN A 49 -9.14 -11.62 4.79
C GLN A 49 -10.05 -11.52 3.56
N THR A 50 -10.12 -10.36 2.91
CA THR A 50 -10.88 -10.17 1.66
C THR A 50 -10.39 -11.11 0.57
N VAL A 51 -9.06 -11.24 0.41
CA VAL A 51 -8.49 -12.15 -0.59
C VAL A 51 -8.62 -13.62 -0.17
N ALA A 52 -8.64 -13.93 1.12
CA ALA A 52 -8.86 -15.30 1.60
C ALA A 52 -10.26 -15.84 1.29
N GLN A 53 -11.25 -14.97 1.03
CA GLN A 53 -12.57 -15.35 0.54
C GLN A 53 -12.54 -15.80 -0.93
N LEU A 54 -11.50 -15.44 -1.68
CA LEU A 54 -11.23 -16.02 -2.99
C LEU A 54 -10.60 -17.39 -2.81
N GLU A 55 -10.90 -18.34 -3.71
CA GLU A 55 -10.29 -19.67 -3.67
C GLU A 55 -8.75 -19.58 -3.72
N GLN A 56 -8.08 -19.65 -2.57
CA GLN A 56 -6.63 -19.51 -2.44
C GLN A 56 -5.86 -20.53 -3.31
N GLY A 57 -6.44 -21.71 -3.53
CA GLY A 57 -5.90 -22.71 -4.45
C GLY A 57 -5.84 -22.22 -5.90
N LYS A 58 -6.84 -21.46 -6.37
CA LYS A 58 -6.84 -20.90 -7.74
C LYS A 58 -5.79 -19.79 -7.90
N LEU A 59 -5.59 -18.95 -6.88
CA LEU A 59 -4.53 -17.93 -6.89
C LEU A 59 -3.14 -18.58 -6.94
N LEU A 60 -2.88 -19.55 -6.06
CA LEU A 60 -1.57 -20.23 -5.99
C LEU A 60 -1.27 -21.03 -7.26
N CYS A 61 -2.24 -21.78 -7.80
CA CYS A 61 -2.08 -22.55 -9.04
C CYS A 61 -1.97 -21.67 -10.29
N SER A 62 -2.38 -20.41 -10.20
CA SER A 62 -2.24 -19.44 -11.30
C SER A 62 -0.88 -18.74 -11.28
N ARG A 63 -0.17 -18.76 -10.15
CA ARG A 63 1.12 -18.09 -9.96
C ARG A 63 2.16 -18.68 -10.92
N ASP A 64 2.64 -17.83 -11.81
CA ASP A 64 3.64 -18.18 -12.81
C ASP A 64 4.58 -16.98 -12.94
N SER A 65 5.52 -16.93 -11.99
CA SER A 65 6.56 -15.90 -11.87
C SER A 65 7.73 -16.15 -12.83
N GLN A 66 7.88 -17.38 -13.33
CA GLN A 66 8.96 -17.76 -14.25
C GLN A 66 8.68 -17.34 -15.70
N HIS A 67 7.41 -17.28 -16.11
CA HIS A 67 6.99 -16.78 -17.43
C HIS A 67 6.28 -15.42 -17.32
N ASP A 68 6.57 -14.63 -16.28
CA ASP A 68 6.06 -13.27 -16.18
C ASP A 68 6.76 -12.37 -17.21
N VAL A 69 6.00 -12.01 -18.25
CA VAL A 69 6.46 -11.14 -19.34
C VAL A 69 6.95 -9.78 -18.83
N GLY A 70 6.46 -9.33 -17.67
CA GLY A 70 6.87 -8.10 -17.02
C GLY A 70 8.25 -8.17 -16.36
N GLN A 71 8.80 -9.36 -16.12
CA GLN A 71 10.10 -9.52 -15.45
C GLN A 71 11.28 -8.99 -16.28
N ALA A 72 11.18 -9.08 -17.61
CA ALA A 72 12.19 -8.60 -18.55
C ALA A 72 12.08 -7.09 -18.85
N LEU A 73 10.96 -6.45 -18.52
CA LEU A 73 10.74 -5.03 -18.77
C LEU A 73 11.40 -4.19 -17.67
N ARG A 74 12.69 -3.92 -17.84
CA ARG A 74 13.40 -2.92 -17.03
C ARG A 74 13.20 -1.54 -17.65
N PHE A 75 12.43 -0.70 -16.97
CA PHE A 75 12.34 0.71 -17.32
C PHE A 75 13.53 1.46 -16.74
N GLU A 76 14.42 1.93 -17.62
CA GLU A 76 15.45 2.92 -17.28
C GLU A 76 14.73 4.24 -16.98
N GLY A 77 14.79 4.67 -15.72
CA GLY A 77 13.98 5.79 -15.23
C GLY A 77 13.28 5.56 -13.90
N GLN A 78 13.57 4.47 -13.19
CA GLN A 78 13.16 4.33 -11.78
C GLN A 78 13.48 5.62 -11.03
N MET A 79 12.46 6.29 -10.50
CA MET A 79 12.62 7.50 -9.70
C MET A 79 13.72 7.25 -8.66
N LYS A 80 14.77 8.06 -8.69
CA LYS A 80 15.78 8.05 -7.62
C LYS A 80 15.06 8.38 -6.33
N ARG A 81 14.88 7.37 -5.48
CA ARG A 81 14.38 7.57 -4.11
C ARG A 81 15.54 8.12 -3.32
N VAL A 82 15.44 9.38 -2.92
CA VAL A 82 16.52 10.07 -2.21
C VAL A 82 16.33 9.95 -0.70
N THR A 83 15.09 9.78 -0.25
CA THR A 83 14.70 9.79 1.16
C THR A 83 13.76 8.63 1.52
N LEU A 84 13.60 8.36 2.82
CA LEU A 84 12.63 7.37 3.31
C LEU A 84 11.18 7.84 3.10
N GLU A 85 10.97 9.15 3.07
CA GLU A 85 9.75 9.82 2.69
C GLU A 85 9.36 9.48 1.24
N ASP A 86 10.32 9.49 0.31
CA ASP A 86 10.08 9.06 -1.09
C ASP A 86 9.67 7.58 -1.15
N CYS A 87 10.29 6.73 -0.33
CA CYS A 87 9.91 5.32 -0.21
C CYS A 87 8.50 5.15 0.34
N PHE A 88 8.10 5.95 1.33
CA PHE A 88 6.74 5.97 1.85
C PHE A 88 5.73 6.40 0.78
N VAL A 89 5.97 7.54 0.11
CA VAL A 89 5.08 8.05 -0.94
C VAL A 89 4.95 7.06 -2.10
N ALA A 90 6.05 6.43 -2.51
CA ALA A 90 6.01 5.39 -3.53
C ALA A 90 5.17 4.17 -3.08
N SER A 91 5.25 3.81 -1.80
CA SER A 91 4.44 2.71 -1.23
C SER A 91 2.96 3.09 -1.18
N ALA A 92 2.63 4.30 -0.73
CA ALA A 92 1.25 4.81 -0.66
C ALA A 92 0.59 4.89 -2.04
N LYS A 93 1.32 5.36 -3.06
CA LYS A 93 0.82 5.35 -4.45
C LYS A 93 0.60 3.92 -4.95
N ARG A 94 1.58 3.04 -4.74
CA ARG A 94 1.51 1.64 -5.20
C ARG A 94 0.34 0.86 -4.59
N ILE A 95 0.02 1.07 -3.31
CA ILE A 95 -1.14 0.37 -2.71
C ILE A 95 -2.45 0.81 -3.37
N THR A 96 -2.62 2.09 -3.68
CA THR A 96 -3.86 2.59 -4.29
C THR A 96 -4.03 2.09 -5.73
N GLU A 97 -2.94 2.06 -6.51
CA GLU A 97 -2.91 1.46 -7.86
C GLU A 97 -3.22 -0.04 -7.82
N ALA A 98 -2.59 -0.79 -6.91
CA ALA A 98 -2.82 -2.22 -6.76
C ALA A 98 -4.27 -2.53 -6.37
N LEU A 99 -4.83 -1.81 -5.40
CA LEU A 99 -6.23 -1.97 -4.98
C LEU A 99 -7.21 -1.58 -6.09
N ARG A 100 -6.90 -0.57 -6.91
CA ARG A 100 -7.72 -0.21 -8.07
C ARG A 100 -7.77 -1.33 -9.09
N ALA A 101 -6.61 -1.90 -9.45
CA ALA A 101 -6.55 -3.03 -10.36
C ALA A 101 -7.29 -4.26 -9.80
N MET A 102 -7.17 -4.53 -8.50
CA MET A 102 -7.92 -5.60 -7.83
C MET A 102 -9.43 -5.36 -7.85
N ALA A 103 -9.89 -4.13 -7.66
CA ALA A 103 -11.31 -3.78 -7.72
C ALA A 103 -11.89 -4.03 -9.12
N GLU A 104 -11.26 -3.47 -10.17
CA GLU A 104 -11.71 -3.61 -11.56
C GLU A 104 -11.75 -5.08 -12.00
N VAL A 105 -10.70 -5.84 -11.68
CA VAL A 105 -10.61 -7.26 -12.05
C VAL A 105 -11.54 -8.11 -11.19
N GLY A 106 -11.62 -7.83 -9.89
CA GLY A 106 -12.51 -8.52 -8.96
C GLY A 106 -13.99 -8.36 -9.31
N GLN A 107 -14.38 -7.22 -9.91
CA GLN A 107 -15.73 -6.99 -10.42
C GLN A 107 -16.18 -8.05 -11.42
N THR A 108 -15.26 -8.60 -12.21
CA THR A 108 -15.55 -9.67 -13.19
C THR A 108 -15.89 -11.02 -12.54
N ILE A 109 -15.51 -11.21 -11.26
CA ILE A 109 -15.88 -12.38 -10.46
C ILE A 109 -17.17 -12.11 -9.69
N SER A 110 -17.23 -10.98 -8.98
CA SER A 110 -18.40 -10.58 -8.21
C SER A 110 -18.41 -9.06 -7.94
N PRO A 111 -19.57 -8.38 -8.05
CA PRO A 111 -19.70 -6.97 -7.69
C PRO A 111 -19.29 -6.67 -6.24
N SER A 112 -19.47 -7.61 -5.30
CA SER A 112 -19.10 -7.39 -3.89
C SER A 112 -17.59 -7.23 -3.67
N LEU A 113 -16.76 -7.83 -4.53
CA LEU A 113 -15.30 -7.70 -4.47
C LEU A 113 -14.85 -6.31 -4.89
N TYR A 114 -15.55 -5.71 -5.86
CA TYR A 114 -15.30 -4.32 -6.26
C TYR A 114 -15.47 -3.39 -5.06
N ASP A 115 -16.61 -3.49 -4.37
CA ASP A 115 -16.91 -2.66 -3.19
C ASP A 115 -15.90 -2.90 -2.06
N ALA A 116 -15.48 -4.14 -1.84
CA ALA A 116 -14.52 -4.49 -0.80
C ALA A 116 -13.13 -3.86 -1.07
N PHE A 117 -12.61 -3.98 -2.29
CA PHE A 117 -11.33 -3.40 -2.66
C PHE A 117 -11.39 -1.87 -2.77
N GLU A 118 -12.53 -1.31 -3.19
CA GLU A 118 -12.72 0.13 -3.21
C GLU A 118 -12.73 0.73 -1.80
N LYS A 119 -13.41 0.10 -0.84
CA LYS A 119 -13.35 0.51 0.58
C LYS A 119 -11.92 0.50 1.11
N LEU A 120 -11.17 -0.58 0.87
CA LEU A 120 -9.75 -0.66 1.25
C LEU A 120 -8.92 0.46 0.60
N ARG A 121 -9.22 0.83 -0.64
CA ARG A 121 -8.52 1.92 -1.36
C ARG A 121 -8.80 3.27 -0.71
N PHE A 122 -10.03 3.54 -0.31
CA PHE A 122 -10.38 4.76 0.42
C PHE A 122 -9.71 4.81 1.80
N GLU A 123 -9.71 3.71 2.54
CA GLU A 123 -8.97 3.62 3.81
C GLU A 123 -7.47 3.86 3.63
N ALA A 124 -6.88 3.35 2.54
CA ALA A 124 -5.48 3.61 2.20
C ALA A 124 -5.20 5.10 1.96
N TYR A 125 -6.08 5.83 1.26
CA TYR A 125 -5.95 7.29 1.08
C TYR A 125 -6.05 8.05 2.39
N THR A 126 -7.02 7.70 3.25
CA THR A 126 -7.14 8.33 4.56
C THR A 126 -5.87 8.10 5.38
N LEU A 127 -5.35 6.88 5.36
CA LEU A 127 -4.15 6.53 6.10
C LEU A 127 -2.89 7.21 5.54
N GLU A 128 -2.75 7.31 4.21
CA GLU A 128 -1.70 8.11 3.58
C GLU A 128 -1.73 9.56 4.08
N LYS A 129 -2.91 10.20 4.04
CA LYS A 129 -3.09 11.57 4.51
C LYS A 129 -2.71 11.73 5.98
N ASP A 130 -3.16 10.83 6.84
CA ASP A 130 -2.90 10.90 8.28
C ASP A 130 -1.40 10.71 8.58
N ILE A 131 -0.75 9.76 7.92
CA ILE A 131 0.70 9.55 8.03
C ILE A 131 1.46 10.76 7.49
N TYR A 132 0.99 11.36 6.39
CA TYR A 132 1.62 12.54 5.82
C TYR A 132 1.55 13.73 6.78
N ILE A 133 0.35 14.08 7.27
CA ILE A 133 0.16 15.21 8.19
C ILE A 133 0.95 14.99 9.49
N THR A 134 0.84 13.81 10.09
CA THR A 134 1.50 13.49 11.35
C THR A 134 3.02 13.43 11.18
N GLY A 135 3.49 12.74 10.14
CA GLY A 135 4.90 12.49 9.91
C GLY A 135 5.66 13.72 9.43
N PHE A 136 5.18 14.38 8.37
CA PHE A 136 5.89 15.54 7.82
C PHE A 136 5.76 16.77 8.72
N GLY A 137 4.63 16.95 9.40
CA GLY A 137 4.47 17.98 10.42
C GLY A 137 5.46 17.81 11.56
N TYR A 138 5.54 16.60 12.13
CA TYR A 138 6.47 16.27 13.21
C TYR A 138 7.94 16.44 12.80
N LEU A 139 8.35 15.90 11.65
CA LEU A 139 9.74 15.97 11.19
C LEU A 139 10.18 17.39 10.84
N ARG A 140 9.29 18.23 10.27
CA ARG A 140 9.59 19.66 10.06
C ARG A 140 9.72 20.39 11.39
N MET A 141 8.78 20.21 12.30
CA MET A 141 8.77 20.90 13.59
C MET A 141 9.97 20.52 14.46
N LYS A 142 10.45 19.28 14.40
CA LYS A 142 11.66 18.84 15.10
C LYS A 142 12.92 19.62 14.69
N LYS A 143 12.94 20.21 13.49
CA LYS A 143 14.05 21.03 12.99
C LYS A 143 13.90 22.52 13.36
N VAL A 144 12.74 22.94 13.85
CA VAL A 144 12.49 24.34 14.23
C VAL A 144 12.94 24.54 15.69
N ARG A 145 13.73 25.60 15.93
CA ARG A 145 14.04 26.06 17.29
C ARG A 145 13.10 27.21 17.64
N LEU A 146 12.21 26.98 18.61
CA LEU A 146 11.31 28.02 19.11
C LEU A 146 12.05 28.90 20.11
N TYR A 147 12.10 30.20 19.83
CA TYR A 147 12.55 31.20 20.81
C TYR A 147 11.33 31.94 21.33
N VAL A 148 11.14 31.92 22.65
CA VAL A 148 10.06 32.65 23.33
C VAL A 148 10.68 33.89 23.95
N LEU A 149 10.23 35.07 23.52
CA LEU A 149 10.55 36.34 24.17
C LEU A 149 9.54 36.57 25.28
N LEU A 150 9.99 36.46 26.53
CA LEU A 150 9.21 36.85 27.70
C LEU A 150 9.49 38.33 27.97
N THR A 151 8.51 39.18 27.68
CA THR A 151 8.49 40.56 28.14
C THR A 151 7.78 40.62 29.49
N VAL A 152 8.48 41.13 30.51
CA VAL A 152 7.95 41.40 31.85
C VAL A 152 7.31 42.77 31.88
#